data_AF-A0A949Q9W4-F1
#
_entry.id   AF-A0A949Q9W4-F1
#
_cell.length_a   1.000
_cell.length_b   1.000
_cell.length_c   1.000
_cell.angle_alpha   90.00
_cell.angle_beta   90.00
_cell.angle_gamma   90.00
#
_symmetry.space_group_name_H-M   'P 1'
#
loop_
_entity.id
_entity.type
_entity.pdbx_description
1 polymer ?
#
loop_
_entity_poly.entity_id
_entity_poly.type
_entity_poly.pdbx_seq_one_letter_code
_entity_poly.pdbx_strand_id
1 'polypeptide(L)'
;MSVELKPNCNQALELGKYACEFMRSASPSESVQERTKLFHTDSVLCGISAVALCANAPVVLREEALEYPNAHGVPFFGSTVKVAPEKAIVANSSAVREWDSNGTNFGFRKELGFIAGEFGHNDFYPVAIAAAQMKGLDGAAALRGMMLSDEIRGRLAEVFSLKTYKIDHVVHGAI
;
A
#
# COMPACT_ATOMS: atom_id res chain seq x y z
N MET A 1 0.05 -10.61 19.77
CA MET A 1 1.50 -10.86 19.85
C MET A 1 2.20 -9.52 19.72
N SER A 2 3.03 -9.11 20.66
CA SER A 2 3.81 -7.87 20.56
C SER A 2 5.18 -8.17 19.96
N VAL A 3 5.56 -7.49 18.89
CA VAL A 3 6.89 -7.57 18.27
C VAL A 3 7.64 -6.28 18.58
N GLU A 4 8.88 -6.40 19.06
CA GLU A 4 9.77 -5.28 19.35
C GLU A 4 11.05 -5.41 18.51
N LEU A 5 11.34 -4.38 17.70
CA LEU A 5 12.50 -4.35 16.80
C LEU A 5 13.63 -3.53 17.42
N LYS A 6 14.51 -4.21 18.17
CA LYS A 6 15.61 -3.53 18.88
C LYS A 6 16.64 -2.93 17.91
N PRO A 7 17.28 -1.80 18.26
CA PRO A 7 18.25 -1.13 17.39
C PRO A 7 19.53 -1.94 17.15
N ASN A 8 19.79 -2.96 17.97
CA ASN A 8 20.95 -3.85 17.83
C ASN A 8 20.62 -5.18 17.12
N CYS A 9 19.45 -5.30 16.48
CA CYS A 9 19.11 -6.45 15.64
C CYS A 9 19.06 -6.06 14.16
N ASN A 10 19.04 -7.07 13.28
CA ASN A 10 18.73 -6.85 11.87
C ASN A 10 17.22 -6.60 11.73
N GLN A 11 16.81 -5.34 11.87
CA GLN A 11 15.41 -4.94 11.84
C GLN A 11 14.72 -5.31 10.51
N ALA A 12 15.45 -5.29 9.38
CA ALA A 12 14.90 -5.70 8.09
C ALA A 12 14.53 -7.19 8.06
N LEU A 13 15.40 -8.06 8.60
CA LEU A 13 15.12 -9.49 8.72
C LEU A 13 13.91 -9.76 9.63
N GLU A 14 13.86 -9.07 10.78
CA GLU A 14 12.76 -9.25 11.73
C GLU A 14 11.42 -8.71 11.19
N LEU A 15 11.44 -7.60 10.43
CA LEU A 15 10.26 -7.13 9.68
C LEU A 15 9.82 -8.14 8.63
N GLY A 16 10.74 -8.75 7.88
CA GLY A 16 10.41 -9.77 6.90
C GLY A 16 9.78 -11.02 7.53
N LYS A 17 10.30 -11.45 8.70
CA LYS A 17 9.70 -12.54 9.48
C LYS A 17 8.31 -12.18 9.97
N TYR A 18 8.14 -10.97 10.49
CA TYR A 18 6.84 -10.44 10.92
C TYR A 18 5.84 -10.44 9.77
N ALA A 19 6.20 -9.91 8.61
CA ALA A 19 5.37 -9.88 7.41
C ALA A 19 4.93 -11.30 6.98
N CYS A 20 5.86 -12.24 6.95
CA CYS A 20 5.56 -13.64 6.63
C CYS A 20 4.57 -14.25 7.62
N GLU A 21 4.77 -14.03 8.93
CA GLU A 21 3.89 -14.56 9.96
C GLU A 21 2.51 -13.90 9.91
N PHE A 22 2.47 -12.58 9.72
CA PHE A 22 1.23 -11.83 9.57
C PHE A 22 0.38 -12.38 8.43
N MET A 23 0.99 -12.59 7.25
CA MET A 23 0.28 -13.15 6.10
C MET A 23 -0.24 -14.57 6.36
N ARG A 24 0.47 -15.41 7.11
CA ARG A 24 0.03 -16.79 7.43
C ARG A 24 -1.13 -16.83 8.41
N SER A 25 -1.03 -16.10 9.51
CA SER A 25 -1.84 -16.40 10.71
C SER A 25 -2.50 -15.20 11.35
N ALA A 26 -2.22 -13.97 10.91
CA ALA A 26 -2.86 -12.80 11.51
C ALA A 26 -4.38 -12.86 11.38
N SER A 27 -5.05 -12.46 12.47
CA SER A 27 -6.50 -12.30 12.53
C SER A 27 -6.83 -10.91 13.08
N PRO A 28 -6.63 -9.83 12.28
CA PRO A 28 -7.03 -8.49 12.68
C PRO A 28 -8.53 -8.43 12.99
N SER A 29 -8.93 -7.56 13.90
CA SER A 29 -10.35 -7.41 14.27
C SER A 29 -11.20 -7.02 13.07
N GLU A 30 -12.48 -7.38 13.11
CA GLU A 30 -13.45 -7.01 12.08
C GLU A 30 -13.46 -5.49 11.82
N SER A 31 -13.34 -4.67 12.86
CA SER A 31 -13.25 -3.22 12.74
C SER A 31 -12.08 -2.73 11.89
N VAL A 32 -10.91 -3.40 11.95
CA VAL A 32 -9.75 -3.08 11.11
C VAL A 32 -10.03 -3.50 9.68
N GLN A 33 -10.57 -4.71 9.49
CA GLN A 33 -10.92 -5.22 8.16
C GLN A 33 -11.93 -4.31 7.44
N GLU A 34 -13.00 -3.88 8.13
CA GLU A 34 -13.98 -2.95 7.58
C GLU A 34 -13.36 -1.59 7.25
N ARG A 35 -12.49 -1.06 8.11
CA ARG A 35 -11.81 0.21 7.85
C ARG A 35 -10.89 0.13 6.63
N THR A 36 -10.11 -0.94 6.49
CA THR A 36 -9.24 -1.14 5.32
C THR A 36 -10.05 -1.31 4.05
N LYS A 37 -11.18 -2.04 4.07
CA LYS A 37 -12.10 -2.12 2.92
C LYS A 37 -12.66 -0.76 2.52
N LEU A 38 -13.04 0.07 3.50
CA LEU A 38 -13.51 1.43 3.25
C LEU A 38 -12.41 2.28 2.58
N PHE A 39 -11.20 2.26 3.13
CA PHE A 39 -10.03 2.96 2.57
C PHE A 39 -9.72 2.50 1.15
N HIS A 40 -9.77 1.20 0.90
CA HIS A 40 -9.54 0.65 -0.42
C HIS A 40 -10.63 1.10 -1.41
N THR A 41 -11.90 0.99 -1.03
CA THR A 41 -13.03 1.40 -1.88
C THR A 41 -12.93 2.88 -2.25
N ASP A 42 -12.64 3.74 -1.29
CA ASP A 42 -12.44 5.17 -1.49
C ASP A 42 -11.27 5.46 -2.47
N SER A 43 -10.10 4.83 -2.23
CA SER A 43 -8.94 5.00 -3.11
C SER A 43 -9.21 4.55 -4.55
N VAL A 44 -10.00 3.49 -4.75
CA VAL A 44 -10.37 3.00 -6.08
C VAL A 44 -11.28 4.00 -6.79
N LEU A 45 -12.21 4.66 -6.08
CA LEU A 45 -13.06 5.70 -6.65
C LEU A 45 -12.22 6.93 -7.07
N CYS A 46 -11.25 7.34 -6.23
CA CYS A 46 -10.27 8.37 -6.61
C CYS A 46 -9.55 7.96 -7.90
N GLY A 47 -9.00 6.75 -7.95
CA GLY A 47 -8.26 6.25 -9.10
C GLY A 47 -9.08 6.17 -10.39
N ILE A 48 -10.28 5.60 -10.33
CA ILE A 48 -11.16 5.51 -11.50
C ILE A 48 -11.56 6.89 -11.99
N SER A 49 -11.86 7.83 -11.10
CA SER A 49 -12.20 9.21 -11.51
C SER A 49 -11.01 9.93 -12.15
N ALA A 50 -9.79 9.73 -11.63
CA ALA A 50 -8.56 10.29 -12.21
C ALA A 50 -8.33 9.80 -13.64
N VAL A 51 -8.56 8.51 -13.87
CA VAL A 51 -8.49 7.91 -15.21
C VAL A 51 -9.60 8.44 -16.11
N ALA A 52 -10.83 8.50 -15.63
CA ALA A 52 -11.99 8.92 -16.42
C ALA A 52 -11.90 10.40 -16.85
N LEU A 53 -11.27 11.25 -16.03
CA LEU A 53 -11.04 12.66 -16.32
C LEU A 53 -9.72 12.93 -17.05
N CYS A 54 -9.02 11.88 -17.49
CA CYS A 54 -7.76 11.97 -18.23
C CYS A 54 -6.71 12.80 -17.49
N ALA A 55 -6.57 12.60 -16.18
CA ALA A 55 -5.50 13.23 -15.41
C ALA A 55 -4.13 12.82 -15.96
N ASN A 56 -3.18 13.76 -15.96
CA ASN A 56 -1.96 13.65 -16.78
C ASN A 56 -1.10 12.43 -16.39
N ALA A 57 -0.64 12.36 -15.13
CA ALA A 57 0.22 11.27 -14.71
C ALA A 57 -0.46 9.88 -14.81
N PRO A 58 -1.74 9.71 -14.40
CA PRO A 58 -2.45 8.46 -14.60
C PRO A 58 -2.54 8.07 -16.08
N VAL A 59 -2.83 8.98 -17.00
CA VAL A 59 -2.88 8.66 -18.45
C VAL A 59 -1.53 8.19 -18.96
N VAL A 60 -0.46 8.95 -18.70
CA VAL A 60 0.90 8.60 -19.16
C VAL A 60 1.33 7.22 -18.66
N LEU A 61 1.13 6.93 -17.37
CA LEU A 61 1.57 5.66 -16.79
C LEU A 61 0.72 4.46 -17.24
N ARG A 62 -0.54 4.70 -17.62
CA ARG A 62 -1.40 3.66 -18.22
C ARG A 62 -1.01 3.36 -19.65
N GLU A 63 -0.70 4.38 -20.44
CA GLU A 63 -0.19 4.22 -21.79
C GLU A 63 1.14 3.46 -21.76
N GLU A 64 2.06 3.85 -20.88
CA GLU A 64 3.30 3.12 -20.66
C GLU A 64 3.02 1.67 -20.28
N ALA A 65 2.07 1.40 -19.36
CA ALA A 65 1.77 0.03 -18.95
C ALA A 65 1.35 -0.87 -20.12
N LEU A 66 0.62 -0.34 -21.12
CA LEU A 66 0.20 -1.09 -22.31
C LEU A 66 1.37 -1.49 -23.22
N GLU A 67 2.54 -0.86 -23.10
CA GLU A 67 3.76 -1.23 -23.83
C GLU A 67 4.44 -2.48 -23.26
N TYR A 68 4.02 -2.95 -22.08
CA TYR A 68 4.61 -4.11 -21.39
C TYR A 68 3.59 -5.26 -21.24
N PRO A 69 3.04 -5.81 -22.34
CA PRO A 69 2.09 -6.92 -22.25
C PRO A 69 2.76 -8.15 -21.64
N ASN A 70 2.05 -8.83 -20.74
CA ASN A 70 2.55 -10.05 -20.10
C ASN A 70 1.39 -11.02 -19.85
N ALA A 71 1.46 -12.22 -20.45
CA ALA A 71 0.42 -13.25 -20.31
C ALA A 71 0.23 -13.72 -18.86
N HIS A 72 1.29 -13.66 -18.05
CA HIS A 72 1.30 -13.98 -16.62
C HIS A 72 1.19 -12.73 -15.73
N GLY A 73 0.93 -11.58 -16.34
CA GLY A 73 0.73 -10.31 -15.67
C GLY A 73 -0.66 -10.13 -15.05
N VAL A 74 -0.95 -8.89 -14.67
CA VAL A 74 -2.22 -8.50 -14.05
C VAL A 74 -2.84 -7.31 -14.81
N PRO A 75 -4.18 -7.15 -14.78
CA PRO A 75 -4.82 -5.97 -15.33
C PRO A 75 -4.64 -4.76 -14.40
N PHE A 76 -5.00 -3.58 -14.89
CA PHE A 76 -5.03 -2.32 -14.16
C PHE A 76 -6.38 -1.63 -14.36
N PHE A 77 -6.68 -0.56 -13.63
CA PHE A 77 -8.02 0.05 -13.65
C PHE A 77 -8.50 0.35 -15.08
N GLY A 78 -9.77 0.12 -15.39
CA GLY A 78 -10.31 0.43 -16.73
C GLY A 78 -9.66 -0.32 -17.91
N SER A 79 -8.91 -1.41 -17.68
CA SER A 79 -8.35 -2.26 -18.72
C SER A 79 -8.46 -3.73 -18.34
N THR A 80 -8.65 -4.62 -19.31
CA THR A 80 -8.59 -6.07 -19.14
C THR A 80 -7.27 -6.67 -19.66
N VAL A 81 -6.43 -5.85 -20.29
CA VAL A 81 -5.11 -6.26 -20.81
C VAL A 81 -4.20 -6.58 -19.64
N LYS A 82 -3.57 -7.75 -19.67
CA LYS A 82 -2.55 -8.13 -18.69
C LYS A 82 -1.20 -7.56 -19.08
N VAL A 83 -0.59 -6.86 -18.14
CA VAL A 83 0.70 -6.20 -18.32
C VAL A 83 1.66 -6.62 -17.21
N ALA A 84 2.94 -6.28 -17.35
CA ALA A 84 3.93 -6.50 -16.31
C ALA A 84 3.41 -5.95 -14.96
N PRO A 85 3.42 -6.76 -13.87
CA PRO A 85 2.78 -6.38 -12.61
C PRO A 85 3.26 -5.05 -12.03
N GLU A 86 4.55 -4.77 -12.12
CA GLU A 86 5.14 -3.50 -11.68
C GLU A 86 4.56 -2.30 -12.45
N LYS A 87 4.20 -2.45 -13.73
CA LYS A 87 3.56 -1.40 -14.53
C LYS A 87 2.10 -1.21 -14.16
N ALA A 88 1.37 -2.31 -13.94
CA ALA A 88 0.00 -2.23 -13.43
C ALA A 88 -0.06 -1.56 -12.05
N ILE A 89 0.89 -1.89 -11.15
CA ILE A 89 1.02 -1.29 -9.82
C ILE A 89 1.26 0.21 -9.93
N VAL A 90 2.24 0.65 -10.73
CA VAL A 90 2.56 2.08 -10.88
C VAL A 90 1.38 2.85 -11.47
N ALA A 91 0.74 2.32 -12.52
CA ALA A 91 -0.42 2.95 -13.15
C ALA A 91 -1.59 3.11 -12.16
N ASN A 92 -1.90 2.08 -11.37
CA ASN A 92 -2.96 2.15 -10.36
C ASN A 92 -2.58 3.07 -9.19
N SER A 93 -1.34 3.00 -8.70
CA SER A 93 -0.88 3.79 -7.54
C SER A 93 -0.86 5.29 -7.85
N SER A 94 -0.42 5.66 -9.06
CA SER A 94 -0.53 7.05 -9.52
C SER A 94 -1.99 7.49 -9.62
N ALA A 95 -2.87 6.65 -10.18
CA ALA A 95 -4.28 6.99 -10.30
C ALA A 95 -4.94 7.24 -8.93
N VAL A 96 -4.76 6.34 -7.96
CA VAL A 96 -5.40 6.50 -6.64
C VAL A 96 -4.91 7.73 -5.87
N ARG A 97 -3.66 8.16 -6.10
CA ARG A 97 -3.05 9.29 -5.40
C ARG A 97 -3.29 10.65 -6.07
N GLU A 98 -3.63 10.67 -7.35
CA GLU A 98 -3.66 11.87 -8.21
C GLU A 98 -4.45 13.04 -7.60
N TRP A 99 -5.62 12.76 -7.03
CA TRP A 99 -6.50 13.79 -6.47
C TRP A 99 -6.18 14.20 -5.05
N ASP A 100 -5.19 13.57 -4.41
CA ASP A 100 -4.88 13.78 -2.98
C ASP A 100 -6.13 13.67 -2.08
N SER A 101 -7.07 12.84 -2.49
CA SER A 101 -8.37 12.67 -1.84
C SER A 101 -8.54 11.27 -1.25
N ASN A 102 -7.56 10.39 -1.45
CA ASN A 102 -7.54 9.06 -0.88
C ASN A 102 -7.06 9.07 0.58
N GLY A 103 -7.32 7.98 1.28
CA GLY A 103 -7.11 7.86 2.73
C GLY A 103 -5.70 8.25 3.22
N THR A 104 -5.67 9.06 4.28
CA THR A 104 -4.45 9.47 4.98
C THR A 104 -4.22 8.62 6.23
N ASN A 105 -2.99 8.15 6.37
CA ASN A 105 -2.44 7.50 7.55
C ASN A 105 -1.55 8.48 8.32
N PHE A 106 -1.64 8.49 9.65
CA PHE A 106 -0.81 9.35 10.52
C PHE A 106 -0.27 8.54 11.69
N GLY A 107 1.06 8.53 11.85
CA GLY A 107 1.73 7.79 12.91
C GLY A 107 1.64 8.54 14.24
N PHE A 108 0.75 8.10 15.14
CA PHE A 108 0.59 8.71 16.45
C PHE A 108 0.09 7.72 17.50
N ARG A 109 0.87 7.54 18.56
CA ARG A 109 0.54 6.69 19.70
C ARG A 109 1.08 7.30 21.00
N LYS A 110 0.25 8.16 21.60
CA LYS A 110 0.59 8.93 22.80
C LYS A 110 0.89 8.04 24.01
N GLU A 111 0.21 6.91 24.11
CA GLU A 111 0.29 5.99 25.25
C GLU A 111 1.70 5.40 25.42
N LEU A 112 2.46 5.29 24.32
CA LEU A 112 3.85 4.81 24.32
C LEU A 112 4.86 5.94 24.08
N GLY A 113 4.42 7.19 23.97
CA GLY A 113 5.28 8.32 23.62
C GLY A 113 5.76 8.32 22.17
N PHE A 114 5.16 7.51 21.29
CA PHE A 114 5.53 7.44 19.87
C PHE A 114 4.75 8.50 19.09
N ILE A 115 5.34 9.69 19.01
CA ILE A 115 4.71 10.91 18.49
C ILE A 115 5.53 11.56 17.37
N ALA A 116 6.34 10.79 16.65
CA ALA A 116 7.14 11.33 15.54
C ALA A 116 6.27 11.99 14.46
N GLY A 117 5.04 11.48 14.27
CA GLY A 117 4.02 12.17 13.50
C GLY A 117 4.37 12.28 12.02
N GLU A 118 4.88 11.19 11.44
CA GLU A 118 4.98 11.07 9.99
C GLU A 118 3.61 10.73 9.40
N PHE A 119 3.36 11.18 8.18
CA PHE A 119 2.09 10.98 7.49
C PHE A 119 2.25 10.20 6.19
N GLY A 120 1.12 9.87 5.57
CA GLY A 120 1.01 9.70 4.14
C GLY A 120 -0.23 8.88 3.81
N HIS A 121 -0.23 8.07 2.76
CA HIS A 121 -1.47 7.65 2.12
C HIS A 121 -1.54 6.15 1.80
N ASN A 122 -2.73 5.64 1.51
CA ASN A 122 -2.97 4.23 1.16
C ASN A 122 -2.66 3.87 -0.31
N ASP A 123 -1.77 4.62 -0.96
CA ASP A 123 -1.42 4.52 -2.39
C ASP A 123 -0.86 3.16 -2.80
N PHE A 124 -0.36 2.38 -1.83
CA PHE A 124 0.38 1.14 -2.05
C PHE A 124 -0.49 -0.12 -2.06
N TYR A 125 -1.80 -0.01 -1.81
CA TYR A 125 -2.72 -1.14 -1.90
C TYR A 125 -2.69 -1.89 -3.26
N PRO A 126 -2.44 -1.25 -4.42
CA PRO A 126 -2.26 -1.96 -5.69
C PRO A 126 -1.17 -3.03 -5.65
N VAL A 127 -0.15 -2.93 -4.78
CA VAL A 127 0.88 -3.96 -4.59
C VAL A 127 0.25 -5.25 -4.05
N ALA A 128 -0.58 -5.15 -3.01
CA ALA A 128 -1.26 -6.30 -2.41
C ALA A 128 -2.27 -6.92 -3.40
N ILE A 129 -2.99 -6.10 -4.16
CA ILE A 129 -3.92 -6.55 -5.20
C ILE A 129 -3.19 -7.32 -6.29
N ALA A 130 -2.12 -6.75 -6.86
CA ALA A 130 -1.35 -7.38 -7.92
C ALA A 130 -0.73 -8.70 -7.44
N ALA A 131 -0.17 -8.73 -6.22
CA ALA A 131 0.39 -9.95 -5.63
C ALA A 131 -0.67 -11.06 -5.47
N ALA A 132 -1.86 -10.71 -4.98
CA ALA A 132 -2.97 -11.67 -4.85
C ALA A 132 -3.41 -12.20 -6.22
N GLN A 133 -3.58 -11.33 -7.22
CA GLN A 133 -3.94 -11.73 -8.58
C GLN A 133 -2.90 -12.65 -9.22
N MET A 134 -1.60 -12.32 -9.09
CA MET A 134 -0.51 -13.15 -9.62
C MET A 134 -0.46 -14.54 -8.98
N LYS A 135 -0.84 -14.65 -7.70
CA LYS A 135 -0.84 -15.91 -6.95
C LYS A 135 -2.17 -16.66 -6.98
N GLY A 136 -3.19 -16.11 -7.64
CA GLY A 136 -4.54 -16.69 -7.65
C GLY A 136 -5.18 -16.75 -6.26
N LEU A 137 -4.83 -15.80 -5.39
CA LEU A 137 -5.37 -15.69 -4.03
C LEU A 137 -6.68 -14.89 -4.03
N ASP A 138 -7.45 -15.03 -2.95
CA ASP A 138 -8.74 -14.38 -2.79
C ASP A 138 -8.64 -12.94 -2.25
N GLY A 139 -9.80 -12.28 -2.14
CA GLY A 139 -9.88 -10.94 -1.57
C GLY A 139 -9.48 -10.86 -0.09
N ALA A 140 -9.60 -11.95 0.67
CA ALA A 140 -9.18 -11.98 2.07
C ALA A 140 -7.65 -11.93 2.19
N ALA A 141 -6.93 -12.62 1.30
CA ALA A 141 -5.48 -12.52 1.20
C ALA A 141 -5.02 -11.12 0.78
N ALA A 142 -5.70 -10.51 -0.21
CA ALA A 142 -5.41 -9.14 -0.61
C ALA A 142 -5.62 -8.14 0.53
N LEU A 143 -6.76 -8.25 1.23
CA LEU A 143 -7.08 -7.40 2.39
C LEU A 143 -6.04 -7.54 3.50
N ARG A 144 -5.55 -8.76 3.76
CA ARG A 144 -4.48 -9.01 4.71
C ARG A 144 -3.17 -8.34 4.31
N GLY A 145 -2.83 -8.37 3.02
CA GLY A 145 -1.66 -7.66 2.49
C GLY A 145 -1.74 -6.14 2.65
N MET A 146 -2.93 -5.56 2.43
CA MET A 146 -3.17 -4.12 2.67
C MET A 146 -2.98 -3.76 4.15
N MET A 147 -3.59 -4.53 5.05
CA MET A 147 -3.46 -4.31 6.50
C MET A 147 -2.01 -4.45 6.97
N LEU A 148 -1.26 -5.41 6.41
CA LEU A 148 0.17 -5.55 6.72
C LEU A 148 0.97 -4.32 6.31
N SER A 149 0.71 -3.80 5.10
CA SER A 149 1.37 -2.58 4.61
C SER A 149 1.09 -1.38 5.52
N ASP A 150 -0.18 -1.18 5.91
CA ASP A 150 -0.55 -0.12 6.85
C ASP A 150 0.06 -0.30 8.24
N GLU A 151 0.11 -1.53 8.74
CA GLU A 151 0.68 -1.83 10.06
C GLU A 151 2.18 -1.53 10.10
N ILE A 152 2.95 -1.99 9.11
CA ILE A 152 4.40 -1.68 9.04
C ILE A 152 4.61 -0.17 8.90
N ARG A 153 3.95 0.45 7.92
CA ARG A 153 4.09 1.89 7.66
C ARG A 153 3.69 2.73 8.87
N GLY A 154 2.55 2.42 9.48
CA GLY A 154 2.02 3.15 10.63
C GLY A 154 2.97 3.08 11.83
N ARG A 155 3.55 1.90 12.10
CA ARG A 155 4.53 1.72 13.18
C ARG A 155 5.81 2.50 12.93
N LEU A 156 6.30 2.54 11.70
CA LEU A 156 7.46 3.35 11.33
C LEU A 156 7.16 4.85 11.49
N ALA A 157 5.97 5.28 11.05
CA ALA A 157 5.53 6.67 11.13
C ALA A 157 5.33 7.18 12.58
N GLU A 158 4.97 6.29 13.50
CA GLU A 158 4.85 6.59 14.94
C GLU A 158 6.19 6.99 15.57
N VAL A 159 7.31 6.42 15.10
CA VAL A 159 8.62 6.52 15.77
C VAL A 159 9.70 7.24 14.96
N PHE A 160 9.53 7.39 13.64
CA PHE A 160 10.52 8.02 12.76
C PHE A 160 9.88 9.05 11.82
N SER A 161 10.41 10.27 11.83
CA SER A 161 9.98 11.37 10.97
C SER A 161 10.97 11.52 9.82
N LEU A 162 10.61 11.04 8.63
CA LEU A 162 11.41 11.16 7.40
C LEU A 162 11.52 12.61 6.96
N LYS A 163 10.42 13.38 7.10
CA LYS A 163 10.39 14.82 6.77
C LYS A 163 11.45 15.62 7.53
N THR A 164 11.78 15.24 8.77
CA THR A 164 12.84 15.89 9.57
C THR A 164 14.19 15.81 8.88
N TYR A 165 14.42 14.75 8.11
CA TYR A 165 15.63 14.51 7.34
C TYR A 165 15.49 14.85 5.86
N LYS A 166 14.40 15.55 5.47
CA LYS A 166 14.09 15.88 4.07
C LYS A 166 13.98 14.65 3.17
N ILE A 167 13.60 13.52 3.74
CA ILE A 167 13.27 12.30 3.01
C ILE A 167 11.75 12.28 2.87
N ASP A 168 11.27 11.98 1.66
CA ASP A 168 9.83 11.91 1.42
C ASP A 168 9.21 10.68 2.07
N HIS A 169 7.98 10.83 2.54
CA HIS A 169 7.28 9.85 3.35
C HIS A 169 6.90 8.58 2.58
N VAL A 170 6.94 8.62 1.25
CA VAL A 170 6.72 7.45 0.37
C VAL A 170 7.70 6.31 0.65
N VAL A 171 8.87 6.60 1.25
CA VAL A 171 9.84 5.58 1.66
C VAL A 171 9.24 4.61 2.67
N HIS A 172 8.44 5.07 3.64
CA HIS A 172 7.75 4.15 4.55
C HIS A 172 6.69 3.29 3.85
N GLY A 173 6.08 3.78 2.77
CA GLY A 173 5.12 3.01 1.98
C GLY A 173 5.78 1.95 1.09
N ALA A 174 7.04 2.16 0.71
CA ALA A 174 7.81 1.23 -0.13
C ALA A 174 8.41 0.04 0.65
N ILE A 175 8.38 0.08 1.99
CA ILE A 175 8.84 -0.98 2.89
C ILE A 175 7.70 -1.98 3.12
#